data_AF-A0A2N9QK18-F1
#
_entry.id   AF-A0A2N9QK18-F1
#
_cell.length_a   1.000
_cell.length_b   1.000
_cell.length_c   1.000
_cell.angle_alpha   90.00
_cell.angle_beta   90.00
_cell.angle_gamma   90.00
#
_symmetry.space_group_name_H-M   'P 1'
#
loop_
_entity.id
_entity.type
_entity.pdbx_description
1 polymer ?
#
loop_
_entity_poly.entity_id
_entity_poly.type
_entity_poly.pdbx_seq_one_letter_code
_entity_poly.pdbx_strand_id
1 'polypeptide(L)'
;MPINRIEVGLPRQDVTHPSALKAALAEFISTLIFVFAEEGSGMAFSRLTDNASNTPAGIIMASLAHAFGLFVGVSTAFNISGGHVNPAVTFGAFLGGSISLIRGILYWIAQLLGSTVACLLLKFSTHGMTASAFSLSVRGECVECTCIRDCTDVCLVYTVYATALDPKKGEVGIIALLAIGFVVGANILAGGAFEGASMNPAVSFGPALVSWDWANHWVYGIFIKKV
;
A
#
# COMPACT_ATOMS: atom_id res chain seq x y z
N MET A 1 15.04 -7.22 -20.18
CA MET A 1 14.46 -6.78 -21.47
C MET A 1 14.75 -5.29 -21.60
N PRO A 2 14.90 -4.73 -22.82
CA PRO A 2 14.83 -3.28 -22.95
C PRO A 2 13.44 -2.83 -22.47
N ILE A 3 13.34 -1.66 -21.84
CA ILE A 3 12.06 -1.01 -21.52
C ILE A 3 11.36 -0.75 -22.85
N ASN A 4 10.55 -1.71 -23.30
CA ASN A 4 9.90 -1.64 -24.59
C ASN A 4 8.61 -0.83 -24.41
N ARG A 5 8.79 0.50 -24.42
CA ARG A 5 7.79 1.57 -24.39
C ARG A 5 7.04 1.76 -23.07
N ILE A 6 7.26 2.93 -22.47
CA ILE A 6 6.28 3.59 -21.62
C ILE A 6 5.11 4.00 -22.51
N GLU A 7 3.94 3.41 -22.26
CA GLU A 7 2.74 3.69 -23.05
C GLU A 7 1.80 4.63 -22.30
N VAL A 8 1.31 5.68 -22.98
CA VAL A 8 0.30 6.57 -22.41
C VAL A 8 -1.04 5.85 -22.25
N GLY A 9 -1.38 4.96 -23.18
CA GLY A 9 -2.68 4.27 -23.22
C GLY A 9 -3.72 4.99 -24.07
N LEU A 10 -4.84 4.32 -24.33
CA LEU A 10 -5.96 4.88 -25.11
C LEU A 10 -7.23 4.91 -24.23
N PRO A 11 -7.90 6.07 -24.05
CA PRO A 11 -9.04 6.19 -23.13
C PRO A 11 -10.17 5.16 -23.37
N ARG A 12 -10.45 4.82 -24.63
CA ARG A 12 -11.49 3.83 -24.96
C ARG A 12 -11.16 2.41 -24.50
N GLN A 13 -9.88 2.07 -24.47
CA GLN A 13 -9.39 0.74 -24.08
C GLN A 13 -9.05 0.69 -22.58
N ASP A 14 -8.55 1.78 -22.02
CA ASP A 14 -8.03 1.80 -20.65
C ASP A 14 -8.98 2.39 -19.61
N VAL A 15 -10.07 3.06 -20.01
CA VAL A 15 -11.08 3.62 -19.09
C VAL A 15 -12.44 2.97 -19.28
N THR A 16 -12.93 2.90 -20.52
CA THR A 16 -14.31 2.44 -20.79
C THR A 16 -14.43 0.95 -21.07
N HIS A 17 -13.32 0.24 -21.25
CA HIS A 17 -13.37 -1.18 -21.56
C HIS A 17 -13.75 -2.00 -20.31
N PRO A 18 -14.63 -3.02 -20.44
CA PRO A 18 -15.07 -3.82 -19.31
C PRO A 18 -13.94 -4.48 -18.50
N SER A 19 -12.84 -4.86 -19.15
CA SER A 19 -11.67 -5.42 -18.45
C SER A 19 -10.95 -4.38 -17.58
N ALA A 20 -10.83 -3.13 -18.04
CA ALA A 20 -10.22 -2.06 -17.27
C ALA A 20 -11.07 -1.70 -16.04
N LEU A 21 -12.40 -1.63 -16.19
CA LEU A 21 -13.32 -1.40 -15.08
C LEU A 21 -13.31 -2.56 -14.07
N LYS A 22 -13.29 -3.82 -14.54
CA LYS A 22 -13.13 -4.99 -13.66
C LYS A 22 -11.81 -4.95 -12.89
N ALA A 23 -10.73 -4.56 -13.55
CA ALA A 23 -9.43 -4.43 -12.92
C ALA A 23 -9.41 -3.29 -11.89
N ALA A 24 -9.99 -2.14 -12.19
CA ALA A 24 -10.14 -1.04 -11.24
C ALA A 24 -10.98 -1.44 -10.02
N LEU A 25 -12.09 -2.16 -10.22
CA LEU A 25 -12.90 -2.69 -9.13
C LEU A 25 -12.11 -3.72 -8.28
N ALA A 26 -11.30 -4.57 -8.92
CA ALA A 26 -10.45 -5.51 -8.22
C ALA A 26 -9.40 -4.78 -7.35
N GLU A 27 -8.75 -3.73 -7.86
CA GLU A 27 -7.84 -2.87 -7.09
C GLU A 27 -8.54 -2.16 -5.93
N PHE A 28 -9.76 -1.66 -6.15
CA PHE A 28 -10.56 -1.04 -5.08
C PHE A 28 -10.84 -2.03 -3.95
N ILE A 29 -11.33 -3.23 -4.28
CA ILE A 29 -11.69 -4.26 -3.29
C ILE A 29 -10.44 -4.77 -2.57
N SER A 30 -9.35 -5.04 -3.30
CA SER A 30 -8.13 -5.56 -2.68
C SER A 30 -7.46 -4.54 -1.77
N THR A 31 -7.41 -3.24 -2.15
CA THR A 31 -6.89 -2.20 -1.27
C THR A 31 -7.79 -1.99 -0.06
N LEU A 32 -9.11 -2.10 -0.23
CA LEU A 32 -10.04 -2.08 0.90
C LEU A 32 -9.75 -3.21 1.89
N ILE A 33 -9.63 -4.46 1.41
CA ILE A 33 -9.32 -5.62 2.26
C ILE A 33 -8.00 -5.41 3.01
N PHE A 34 -6.97 -4.97 2.30
CA PHE A 34 -5.64 -4.76 2.87
C PHE A 34 -5.65 -3.68 3.96
N VAL A 35 -6.10 -2.46 3.61
CA VAL A 35 -6.13 -1.32 4.54
C VAL A 35 -7.05 -1.59 5.72
N PHE A 36 -8.18 -2.27 5.50
CA PHE A 36 -9.09 -2.61 6.60
C PHE A 36 -8.43 -3.51 7.64
N ALA A 37 -7.71 -4.55 7.20
CA ALA A 37 -7.03 -5.48 8.09
C ALA A 37 -5.88 -4.80 8.84
N GLU A 38 -5.07 -4.02 8.13
CA GLU A 38 -3.94 -3.29 8.67
C GLU A 38 -4.37 -2.23 9.70
N GLU A 39 -5.18 -1.23 9.31
CA GLU A 39 -5.61 -0.14 10.19
C GLU A 39 -6.47 -0.67 11.33
N GLY A 40 -7.29 -1.70 11.04
CA GLY A 40 -8.06 -2.41 12.05
C GLY A 40 -7.18 -3.03 13.13
N SER A 41 -5.99 -3.53 12.79
CA SER A 41 -5.06 -4.09 13.77
C SER A 41 -4.49 -3.02 14.72
N GLY A 42 -4.18 -1.82 14.20
CA GLY A 42 -3.71 -0.68 15.00
C GLY A 42 -4.81 -0.16 15.93
N MET A 43 -6.04 -0.05 15.44
CA MET A 43 -7.21 0.30 16.25
C MET A 43 -7.52 -0.75 17.32
N ALA A 44 -7.45 -2.04 16.97
CA ALA A 44 -7.63 -3.12 17.94
C ALA A 44 -6.57 -3.09 19.04
N PHE A 45 -5.30 -2.89 18.68
CA PHE A 45 -4.22 -2.73 19.66
C PHE A 45 -4.46 -1.53 20.58
N SER A 46 -4.80 -0.37 20.02
CA SER A 46 -5.12 0.83 20.80
C SER A 46 -6.30 0.61 21.75
N ARG A 47 -7.32 -0.12 21.31
CA ARG A 47 -8.49 -0.44 22.14
C ARG A 47 -8.18 -1.41 23.28
N LEU A 48 -7.31 -2.38 23.05
CA LEU A 48 -6.90 -3.39 24.04
C LEU A 48 -5.92 -2.85 25.09
N THR A 49 -5.23 -1.76 24.76
CA THR A 49 -4.16 -1.19 25.59
C THR A 49 -4.51 0.20 26.13
N ASP A 50 -5.75 0.64 25.97
CA ASP A 50 -6.23 1.98 26.36
C ASP A 50 -5.33 3.10 25.81
N ASN A 51 -4.99 3.02 24.53
CA ASN A 51 -4.11 3.93 23.80
C ASN A 51 -2.69 4.02 24.38
N ALA A 52 -2.15 2.91 24.89
CA ALA A 52 -0.74 2.84 25.30
C ALA A 52 0.20 3.13 24.12
N SER A 53 1.43 3.54 24.45
CA SER A 53 2.51 3.69 23.47
C SER A 53 2.79 2.38 22.72
N ASN A 54 3.37 2.49 21.52
CA ASN A 54 3.82 1.34 20.74
C ASN A 54 4.69 0.39 21.59
N THR A 55 4.34 -0.90 21.56
CA THR A 55 5.10 -1.98 22.21
C THR A 55 5.58 -2.98 21.16
N PRO A 56 6.54 -3.87 21.48
CA PRO A 56 6.92 -4.96 20.60
C PRO A 56 5.72 -5.81 20.14
N ALA A 57 4.73 -6.02 21.02
CA ALA A 57 3.50 -6.72 20.66
C ALA A 57 2.68 -5.97 19.60
N GLY A 58 2.57 -4.65 19.71
CA GLY A 58 1.89 -3.82 18.70
C GLY A 58 2.58 -3.88 17.33
N ILE A 59 3.91 -3.83 17.31
CA ILE A 59 4.69 -3.96 16.07
C ILE A 59 4.51 -5.36 15.44
N ILE A 60 4.52 -6.42 16.24
CA ILE A 60 4.28 -7.79 15.75
C ILE A 60 2.86 -7.92 15.19
N MET A 61 1.85 -7.41 15.90
CA MET A 61 0.46 -7.42 15.44
C MET A 61 0.31 -6.68 14.11
N ALA A 62 0.86 -5.46 14.01
CA ALA A 62 0.85 -4.68 12.77
C ALA A 62 1.54 -5.46 11.64
N SER A 63 2.75 -5.98 11.87
CA SER A 63 3.51 -6.71 10.84
C SER A 63 2.75 -7.91 10.26
N LEU A 64 2.09 -8.69 11.11
CA LEU A 64 1.29 -9.84 10.69
C LEU A 64 0.03 -9.41 9.94
N ALA A 65 -0.65 -8.38 10.43
CA ALA A 65 -1.85 -7.85 9.78
C ALA A 65 -1.55 -7.33 8.38
N HIS A 66 -0.44 -6.59 8.20
CA HIS A 66 -0.04 -6.12 6.88
C HIS A 66 0.38 -7.28 5.98
N ALA A 67 1.16 -8.24 6.50
CA ALA A 67 1.65 -9.35 5.70
C ALA A 67 0.50 -10.22 5.16
N PHE A 68 -0.43 -10.61 6.03
CA PHE A 68 -1.57 -11.42 5.63
C PHE A 68 -2.60 -10.61 4.84
N GLY A 69 -2.86 -9.36 5.25
CA GLY A 69 -3.76 -8.47 4.54
C GLY A 69 -3.31 -8.22 3.11
N LEU A 70 -2.02 -7.93 2.89
CA LEU A 70 -1.47 -7.71 1.56
C LEU A 70 -1.43 -9.00 0.74
N PHE A 71 -0.98 -10.12 1.33
CA PHE A 71 -1.00 -11.41 0.65
C PHE A 71 -2.40 -11.74 0.12
N VAL A 72 -3.44 -11.61 0.95
CA VAL A 72 -4.83 -11.87 0.55
C VAL A 72 -5.32 -10.83 -0.44
N GLY A 73 -5.07 -9.54 -0.20
CA GLY A 73 -5.46 -8.45 -1.08
C GLY A 73 -4.92 -8.65 -2.50
N VAL A 74 -3.61 -8.89 -2.63
CA VAL A 74 -2.96 -9.19 -3.91
C VAL A 74 -3.55 -10.46 -4.52
N SER A 75 -3.68 -11.55 -3.75
CA SER A 75 -4.19 -12.84 -4.25
C SER A 75 -5.60 -12.77 -4.84
N THR A 76 -6.48 -11.99 -4.22
CA THR A 76 -7.87 -11.83 -4.71
C THR A 76 -7.97 -11.02 -6.00
N ALA A 77 -7.01 -10.13 -6.26
CA ALA A 77 -7.00 -9.27 -7.45
C ALA A 77 -6.02 -9.72 -8.54
N PHE A 78 -5.08 -10.62 -8.25
CA PHE A 78 -3.94 -10.93 -9.11
C PHE A 78 -4.34 -11.32 -10.55
N ASN A 79 -5.28 -12.26 -10.70
CA ASN A 79 -5.73 -12.74 -12.01
C ASN A 79 -6.66 -11.78 -12.76
N ILE A 80 -7.01 -10.63 -12.16
CA ILE A 80 -7.95 -9.64 -12.73
C ILE A 80 -7.20 -8.35 -13.07
N SER A 81 -6.47 -7.79 -12.11
CA SER A 81 -5.78 -6.51 -12.23
C SER A 81 -4.26 -6.62 -12.25
N GLY A 82 -3.70 -7.76 -11.84
CA GLY A 82 -2.29 -7.89 -11.47
C GLY A 82 -2.04 -7.67 -9.98
N GLY A 83 -3.07 -7.29 -9.21
CA GLY A 83 -3.03 -7.14 -7.76
C GLY A 83 -1.95 -6.16 -7.28
N HIS A 84 -1.97 -4.93 -7.78
CA HIS A 84 -0.97 -3.94 -7.37
C HIS A 84 -1.19 -3.48 -5.93
N VAL A 85 -2.44 -3.16 -5.57
CA VAL A 85 -2.90 -2.77 -4.22
C VAL A 85 -2.15 -1.56 -3.64
N ASN A 86 -1.31 -0.90 -4.44
CA ASN A 86 -0.32 0.06 -4.01
C ASN A 86 0.04 1.01 -5.17
N PRO A 87 -0.10 2.34 -4.99
CA PRO A 87 0.29 3.31 -5.99
C PRO A 87 1.78 3.27 -6.39
N ALA A 88 2.69 3.00 -5.45
CA ALA A 88 4.13 2.88 -5.72
C ALA A 88 4.45 1.64 -6.56
N VAL A 89 3.79 0.51 -6.29
CA VAL A 89 3.89 -0.70 -7.13
C VAL A 89 3.33 -0.45 -8.52
N THR A 90 2.19 0.26 -8.61
CA THR A 90 1.60 0.65 -9.89
C THR A 90 2.52 1.55 -10.70
N PHE A 91 3.19 2.49 -10.03
CA PHE A 91 4.20 3.33 -10.65
C PHE A 91 5.42 2.54 -11.13
N GLY A 92 5.93 1.62 -10.30
CA GLY A 92 7.01 0.71 -10.69
C GLY A 92 6.65 -0.16 -11.90
N ALA A 93 5.43 -0.70 -11.94
CA ALA A 93 4.91 -1.45 -13.08
C ALA A 93 4.79 -0.58 -14.34
N PHE A 94 4.41 0.70 -14.20
CA PHE A 94 4.36 1.65 -15.31
C PHE A 94 5.76 1.93 -15.88
N LEU A 95 6.74 2.22 -15.02
CA LEU A 95 8.14 2.39 -15.42
C LEU A 95 8.72 1.12 -16.06
N GLY A 96 8.31 -0.05 -15.58
CA GLY A 96 8.64 -1.35 -16.14
C GLY A 96 7.90 -1.70 -17.44
N GLY A 97 7.02 -0.83 -17.95
CA GLY A 97 6.24 -1.07 -19.17
C GLY A 97 5.17 -2.17 -19.05
N SER A 98 4.76 -2.52 -17.82
CA SER A 98 3.77 -3.57 -17.56
C SER A 98 2.32 -3.05 -17.51
N ILE A 99 2.13 -1.73 -17.45
CA ILE A 99 0.82 -1.06 -17.45
C ILE A 99 0.92 0.29 -18.17
N SER A 100 -0.15 0.74 -18.84
CA SER A 100 -0.21 2.08 -19.45
C SER A 100 -0.45 3.17 -18.40
N LEU A 101 -0.07 4.42 -18.71
CA LEU A 101 -0.26 5.55 -17.80
C LEU A 101 -1.73 5.75 -17.41
N ILE A 102 -2.65 5.73 -18.39
CA ILE A 102 -4.09 5.92 -18.14
C ILE A 102 -4.63 4.82 -17.23
N ARG A 103 -4.25 3.56 -17.46
CA ARG A 103 -4.70 2.45 -16.60
C ARG A 103 -4.06 2.53 -15.22
N GLY A 104 -2.81 2.99 -15.12
CA GLY A 104 -2.14 3.29 -13.85
C GLY A 104 -2.86 4.37 -13.03
N ILE A 105 -3.31 5.45 -13.67
CA ILE A 105 -4.12 6.50 -13.01
C ILE A 105 -5.45 5.92 -12.52
N LEU A 106 -6.11 5.08 -13.32
CA LEU A 106 -7.35 4.41 -12.91
C LEU A 106 -7.14 3.52 -11.67
N TYR A 107 -6.00 2.82 -11.60
CA TYR A 107 -5.62 2.02 -10.44
C TYR A 107 -5.35 2.90 -9.22
N TRP A 108 -4.62 4.01 -9.37
CA TRP A 108 -4.41 4.95 -8.26
C TRP A 108 -5.73 5.46 -7.68
N ILE A 109 -6.68 5.87 -8.53
CA ILE A 109 -8.00 6.30 -8.07
C ILE A 109 -8.70 5.18 -7.29
N ALA A 110 -8.71 3.96 -7.83
CA ALA A 110 -9.32 2.80 -7.18
C ALA A 110 -8.68 2.47 -5.82
N GLN A 111 -7.35 2.47 -5.74
CA GLN A 111 -6.58 2.19 -4.53
C GLN A 111 -6.84 3.25 -3.45
N LEU A 112 -6.79 4.55 -3.81
CA LEU A 112 -7.05 5.65 -2.88
C LEU A 112 -8.50 5.61 -2.35
N LEU A 113 -9.47 5.31 -3.21
CA LEU A 113 -10.86 5.14 -2.81
C LEU A 113 -11.04 3.91 -1.91
N GLY A 114 -10.42 2.78 -2.24
CA GLY A 114 -10.48 1.55 -1.44
C GLY A 114 -9.96 1.77 -0.03
N SER A 115 -8.81 2.43 0.08
CA SER A 115 -8.22 2.84 1.36
C SER A 115 -9.15 3.78 2.16
N THR A 116 -9.68 4.82 1.52
CA THR A 116 -10.61 5.76 2.16
C THR A 116 -11.85 5.07 2.69
N VAL A 117 -12.46 4.17 1.89
CA VAL A 117 -13.65 3.42 2.30
C VAL A 117 -13.33 2.47 3.46
N ALA A 118 -12.18 1.80 3.45
CA ALA A 118 -11.75 0.97 4.58
C ALA A 118 -11.67 1.77 5.89
N CYS A 119 -11.02 2.93 5.87
CA CYS A 119 -10.90 3.80 7.04
C CYS A 119 -12.26 4.34 7.52
N LEU A 120 -13.16 4.70 6.60
CA LEU A 120 -14.53 5.11 6.94
C LEU A 120 -15.34 3.98 7.59
N LEU A 121 -15.25 2.77 7.03
CA LEU A 121 -15.92 1.58 7.59
C LEU A 121 -15.37 1.24 8.97
N LEU A 122 -14.06 1.35 9.18
CA LEU A 122 -13.44 1.16 10.48
C LEU A 122 -13.94 2.21 11.48
N LYS A 123 -13.85 3.50 11.14
CA LYS A 123 -14.36 4.60 11.99
C LYS A 123 -15.82 4.40 12.39
N PHE A 124 -16.67 3.95 11.46
CA PHE A 124 -18.05 3.63 11.75
C PHE A 124 -18.18 2.43 12.71
N SER A 125 -17.46 1.34 12.43
CA SER A 125 -17.55 0.08 13.17
C SER A 125 -16.92 0.15 14.57
N THR A 126 -16.01 1.10 14.81
CA THR A 126 -15.30 1.29 16.07
C THR A 126 -15.86 2.44 16.92
N HIS A 127 -17.08 2.90 16.62
CA HIS A 127 -17.73 4.00 17.34
C HIS A 127 -16.94 5.33 17.30
N GLY A 128 -16.30 5.62 16.17
CA GLY A 128 -15.63 6.89 15.92
C GLY A 128 -14.15 6.93 16.29
N MET A 129 -13.51 5.79 16.59
CA MET A 129 -12.06 5.75 16.73
C MET A 129 -11.41 6.25 15.44
N THR A 130 -10.34 7.02 15.59
CA THR A 130 -9.57 7.55 14.45
C THR A 130 -8.56 6.50 13.98
N ALA A 131 -8.60 6.17 12.70
CA ALA A 131 -7.48 5.51 12.03
C ALA A 131 -6.22 6.38 12.19
N SER A 132 -5.09 5.76 12.51
CA SER A 132 -3.87 6.49 12.80
C SER A 132 -3.12 6.70 11.50
N ALA A 133 -3.01 7.95 11.03
CA ALA A 133 -2.05 8.24 9.97
C ALA A 133 -0.65 7.82 10.43
N PHE A 134 0.14 7.23 9.52
CA PHE A 134 1.55 6.96 9.81
C PHE A 134 2.24 8.24 10.25
N SER A 135 2.73 8.23 11.49
CA SER A 135 3.48 9.34 12.05
C SER A 135 4.95 8.99 12.06
N LEU A 136 5.79 9.88 11.51
CA LEU A 136 7.23 9.84 11.74
C LEU A 136 7.48 9.90 13.26
N SER A 137 8.22 8.94 13.81
CA SER A 137 8.61 8.99 15.22
C SER A 137 9.62 10.11 15.50
N VAL A 138 10.29 10.61 14.45
CA VAL A 138 11.25 11.71 14.53
C VAL A 138 10.62 12.99 13.97
N ARG A 139 10.37 13.95 14.86
CA ARG A 139 10.16 15.36 14.50
C ARG A 139 11.48 15.94 14.00
N GLY A 140 11.79 15.75 12.71
CA GLY A 140 12.97 16.35 12.11
C GLY A 140 13.19 15.91 10.67
N GLU A 141 13.37 16.88 9.77
CA GLU A 141 13.79 16.69 8.39
C GLU A 141 15.30 16.31 8.34
N CYS A 142 15.67 15.13 8.85
CA CYS A 142 17.03 14.60 8.67
C CYS A 142 17.05 13.57 7.54
N VAL A 143 17.99 13.72 6.61
CA VAL A 143 18.22 12.80 5.48
C VAL A 143 18.55 11.38 5.98
N GLU A 144 19.15 11.23 7.16
CA GLU A 144 19.35 9.89 7.75
C GLU A 144 18.04 9.22 8.18
N CYS A 145 17.00 10.01 8.49
CA CYS A 145 15.68 9.54 8.92
C CYS A 145 14.76 9.17 7.75
N THR A 146 15.24 9.12 6.50
CA THR A 146 14.46 8.64 5.34
C THR A 146 15.01 7.37 4.72
N CYS A 147 16.24 7.00 5.08
CA CYS A 147 16.96 5.87 4.49
C CYS A 147 16.25 4.54 4.74
N ILE A 148 15.71 4.33 5.94
CA ILE A 148 14.99 3.11 6.28
C ILE A 148 13.73 2.99 5.41
N ARG A 149 12.94 4.06 5.28
CA ARG A 149 11.77 4.07 4.38
C ARG A 149 12.18 3.79 2.94
N ASP A 150 13.14 4.52 2.41
CA ASP A 150 13.59 4.37 1.02
C ASP A 150 14.05 2.92 0.75
N CYS A 151 14.77 2.32 1.68
CA CYS A 151 15.15 0.91 1.60
C CYS A 151 13.93 -0.03 1.63
N THR A 152 12.96 0.19 2.52
CA THR A 152 11.76 -0.66 2.61
C THR A 152 10.88 -0.59 1.35
N ASP A 153 10.75 0.60 0.76
CA ASP A 153 9.99 0.83 -0.48
C ASP A 153 10.66 0.11 -1.66
N VAL A 154 11.99 0.25 -1.76
CA VAL A 154 12.79 -0.45 -2.77
C VAL A 154 12.67 -1.96 -2.59
N CYS A 155 12.75 -2.47 -1.36
CA CYS A 155 12.56 -3.90 -1.07
C CYS A 155 11.21 -4.41 -1.59
N LEU A 156 10.11 -3.70 -1.29
CA LEU A 156 8.78 -4.10 -1.76
C LEU A 156 8.69 -4.10 -3.29
N VAL A 157 9.04 -2.99 -3.94
CA VAL A 157 8.93 -2.87 -5.40
C VAL A 157 9.84 -3.88 -6.10
N TYR A 158 11.04 -4.10 -5.58
CA TYR A 158 11.96 -5.12 -6.10
C TYR A 158 11.41 -6.53 -5.93
N THR A 159 10.83 -6.88 -4.76
CA THR A 159 10.19 -8.18 -4.56
C THR A 159 9.05 -8.39 -5.54
N VAL A 160 8.20 -7.39 -5.78
CA VAL A 160 7.13 -7.50 -6.80
C VAL A 160 7.74 -7.74 -8.18
N TYR A 161 8.77 -6.99 -8.56
CA TYR A 161 9.39 -7.14 -9.86
C TYR A 161 10.02 -8.52 -10.05
N ALA A 162 10.87 -8.94 -9.11
CA ALA A 162 11.62 -10.20 -9.18
C ALA A 162 10.72 -11.44 -9.11
N THR A 163 9.64 -11.38 -8.32
CA THR A 163 8.79 -12.55 -8.08
C THR A 163 7.56 -12.59 -8.97
N ALA A 164 6.92 -11.45 -9.28
CA ALA A 164 5.66 -11.41 -10.00
C ALA A 164 5.79 -10.97 -11.46
N LEU A 165 6.69 -10.03 -11.78
CA LEU A 165 6.75 -9.41 -13.12
C LEU A 165 7.83 -10.01 -14.03
N ASP A 166 8.98 -10.44 -13.48
CA ASP A 166 10.08 -10.94 -14.30
C ASP A 166 9.67 -12.19 -15.11
N PRO A 167 9.79 -12.19 -16.45
CA PRO A 167 9.56 -13.38 -17.26
C PRO A 167 10.44 -14.58 -16.88
N LYS A 168 11.58 -14.33 -16.23
CA LYS A 168 12.54 -15.35 -15.77
C LYS A 168 12.30 -15.83 -14.32
N LYS A 169 11.20 -15.41 -13.68
CA LYS A 169 10.87 -15.77 -12.29
C LYS A 169 10.83 -17.28 -12.00
N GLY A 170 10.58 -18.11 -13.01
CA GLY A 170 10.50 -19.57 -12.85
C GLY A 170 9.54 -19.98 -11.73
N GLU A 171 9.97 -20.91 -10.89
CA GLU A 171 9.16 -21.41 -9.76
C GLU A 171 8.95 -20.38 -8.65
N VAL A 172 9.79 -19.34 -8.56
CA VAL A 172 9.61 -18.25 -7.58
C VAL A 172 8.27 -17.53 -7.81
N GLY A 173 7.77 -17.53 -9.05
CA GLY A 173 6.45 -17.00 -9.39
C GLY A 173 5.29 -17.68 -8.66
N ILE A 174 5.44 -18.93 -8.23
CA ILE A 174 4.42 -19.68 -7.49
C ILE A 174 4.17 -19.08 -6.11
N ILE A 175 5.25 -18.62 -5.46
CA ILE A 175 5.21 -18.04 -4.10
C ILE A 175 5.21 -16.51 -4.11
N ALA A 176 5.12 -15.87 -5.28
CA ALA A 176 5.27 -14.42 -5.44
C ALA A 176 4.35 -13.63 -4.50
N LEU A 177 3.07 -14.01 -4.42
CA LEU A 177 2.09 -13.26 -3.64
C LEU A 177 2.37 -13.37 -2.13
N LEU A 178 2.85 -14.54 -1.71
CA LEU A 178 3.26 -14.78 -0.33
C LEU A 178 4.53 -13.98 0.00
N ALA A 179 5.50 -13.96 -0.91
CA ALA A 179 6.73 -13.18 -0.76
C ALA A 179 6.45 -11.67 -0.66
N ILE A 180 5.50 -11.16 -1.47
CA ILE A 180 5.06 -9.76 -1.42
C ILE A 180 4.42 -9.41 -0.07
N GLY A 181 3.56 -10.27 0.47
CA GLY A 181 3.02 -10.07 1.82
C GLY A 181 4.11 -10.09 2.90
N PHE A 182 4.98 -11.10 2.88
CA PHE A 182 6.00 -11.26 3.92
C PHE A 182 7.10 -10.20 3.89
N VAL A 183 7.48 -9.66 2.73
CA VAL A 183 8.47 -8.57 2.69
C VAL A 183 7.92 -7.31 3.38
N VAL A 184 6.62 -7.02 3.22
CA VAL A 184 5.97 -5.90 3.92
C VAL A 184 5.96 -6.14 5.44
N GLY A 185 5.55 -7.33 5.88
CA GLY A 185 5.61 -7.68 7.31
C GLY A 185 7.03 -7.56 7.90
N ALA A 186 8.03 -8.09 7.20
CA ALA A 186 9.42 -8.02 7.63
C ALA A 186 9.93 -6.57 7.70
N ASN A 187 9.57 -5.74 6.72
CA ASN A 187 9.93 -4.33 6.69
C ASN A 187 9.27 -3.54 7.83
N ILE A 188 8.07 -3.91 8.29
CA ILE A 188 7.43 -3.29 9.46
C ILE A 188 8.14 -3.69 10.75
N LEU A 189 8.57 -4.95 10.88
CA LEU A 189 9.40 -5.39 12.01
C LEU A 189 10.71 -4.59 12.09
N ALA A 190 11.30 -4.26 10.94
CA ALA A 190 12.55 -3.50 10.86
C ALA A 190 12.36 -1.99 11.01
N GLY A 191 11.35 -1.42 10.35
CA GLY A 191 11.18 0.03 10.13
C GLY A 191 10.00 0.67 10.86
N GLY A 192 9.05 -0.13 11.37
CA GLY A 192 7.78 0.35 11.90
C GLY A 192 7.92 1.27 13.12
N ALA A 193 8.94 1.07 13.94
CA ALA A 193 9.24 1.93 15.10
C ALA A 193 9.83 3.31 14.71
N PHE A 194 10.30 3.47 13.48
CA PHE A 194 11.00 4.68 13.01
C PHE A 194 10.07 5.57 12.17
N GLU A 195 9.67 5.09 10.98
CA GLU A 195 8.92 5.91 10.00
C GLU A 195 7.53 5.34 9.71
N GLY A 196 7.10 4.34 10.50
CA GLY A 196 5.85 3.61 10.29
C GLY A 196 5.93 2.55 9.18
N ALA A 197 6.94 2.62 8.30
CA ALA A 197 7.14 1.68 7.19
C ALA A 197 5.89 1.49 6.32
N SER A 198 5.27 2.60 5.88
CA SER A 198 4.04 2.57 5.07
C SER A 198 4.18 1.74 3.80
N MET A 199 5.28 1.96 3.04
CA MET A 199 5.54 1.32 1.74
C MET A 199 4.45 1.50 0.68
N ASN A 200 3.37 2.22 0.98
CA ASN A 200 2.17 2.28 0.17
C ASN A 200 1.46 3.63 0.34
N PRO A 201 1.52 4.51 -0.68
CA PRO A 201 0.84 5.81 -0.62
C PRO A 201 -0.65 5.72 -0.34
N ALA A 202 -1.35 4.67 -0.80
CA ALA A 202 -2.78 4.51 -0.52
C ALA A 202 -3.04 4.20 0.95
N VAL A 203 -2.19 3.38 1.58
CA VAL A 203 -2.31 3.07 3.01
C VAL A 203 -2.09 4.32 3.85
N SER A 204 -1.13 5.18 3.50
CA SER A 204 -0.97 6.47 4.18
C SER A 204 -2.14 7.43 3.93
N PHE A 205 -2.73 7.42 2.73
CA PHE A 205 -3.73 8.40 2.30
C PHE A 205 -5.09 8.28 2.99
N GLY A 206 -5.65 7.07 3.08
CA GLY A 206 -6.98 6.85 3.64
C GLY A 206 -7.13 7.36 5.07
N PRO A 207 -6.23 6.98 6.00
CA PRO A 207 -6.23 7.47 7.37
C PRO A 207 -6.05 8.99 7.44
N ALA A 208 -5.15 9.56 6.65
CA ALA A 208 -4.92 11.00 6.58
C ALA A 208 -6.17 11.77 6.14
N LEU A 209 -6.85 11.28 5.10
CA LEU A 209 -8.09 11.90 4.60
C LEU A 209 -9.24 11.80 5.61
N VAL A 210 -9.41 10.65 6.26
CA VAL A 210 -10.53 10.39 7.19
C VAL A 210 -10.34 11.06 8.57
N SER A 211 -9.09 11.18 9.03
CA SER A 211 -8.72 11.89 10.27
C SER A 211 -8.49 13.39 10.06
N TRP A 212 -8.34 13.83 8.82
CA TRP A 212 -7.94 15.18 8.43
C TRP A 212 -6.56 15.59 8.97
N ASP A 213 -5.66 14.62 9.15
CA ASP A 213 -4.27 14.84 9.51
C ASP A 213 -3.32 14.57 8.34
N TRP A 214 -2.69 15.63 7.85
CA TRP A 214 -1.77 15.63 6.71
C TRP A 214 -0.32 15.90 7.13
N ALA A 215 -0.01 15.83 8.43
CA ALA A 215 1.35 16.05 8.91
C ALA A 215 2.35 15.11 8.21
N ASN A 216 3.39 15.68 7.60
CA ASN A 216 4.45 14.95 6.89
C ASN A 216 3.97 13.99 5.78
N HIS A 217 2.73 14.16 5.29
CA HIS A 217 2.14 13.25 4.31
C HIS A 217 2.88 13.27 2.96
N TRP A 218 3.58 14.37 2.66
CA TRP A 218 4.44 14.53 1.49
C TRP A 218 5.52 13.43 1.38
N VAL A 219 5.95 12.87 2.50
CA VAL A 219 6.96 11.80 2.57
C VAL A 219 6.47 10.50 1.93
N TYR A 220 5.15 10.28 1.89
CA TYR A 220 4.53 9.07 1.34
C TYR A 220 4.05 9.25 -0.12
N GLY A 221 4.58 10.25 -0.84
CA GLY A 221 4.38 10.42 -2.28
C GLY A 221 3.13 11.21 -2.69
N ILE A 222 2.39 11.80 -1.75
CA ILE A 222 1.26 12.68 -2.04
C ILE A 222 1.62 14.09 -1.58
N PHE A 223 1.84 15.00 -2.54
CA PHE A 223 2.21 16.39 -2.30
C PHE A 223 1.05 17.19 -1.69
N ILE A 224 0.79 17.04 -0.39
CA ILE A 224 -0.01 17.97 0.40
C ILE A 224 0.89 18.49 1.52
N LYS A 225 1.56 19.62 1.27
CA LYS A 225 2.30 20.35 2.30
C LYS A 225 1.29 21.22 3.04
N LYS A 226 1.11 21.00 4.34
CA LYS A 226 0.39 21.92 5.21
C LYS A 226 1.20 23.23 5.25
N VAL A 227 0.69 24.27 4.60
CA VAL A 227 1.17 25.66 4.77
C VAL A 227 0.51 26.24 6.01
#